data_AF-B4KNN1-F1
#
_entry.id   AF-B4KNN1-F1
#
_cell.length_a   1.000
_cell.length_b   1.000
_cell.length_c   1.000
_cell.angle_alpha   90.00
_cell.angle_beta   90.00
_cell.angle_gamma   90.00
#
_symmetry.space_group_name_H-M   'P 1'
#
loop_
_entity.id
_entity.type
_entity.pdbx_description
1 polymer ?
#
loop_
_entity_poly.entity_id
_entity_poly.type
_entity_poly.pdbx_seq_one_letter_code
_entity_poly.pdbx_strand_id
1 'polypeptide(L)'
;MHSKRSSSILILAIVAIGVCVEAMPQRFQTLPYYPRPTPPPRPIRVRRQVLGGSVSSNPAGGSDARLNLSKGIGSPDHNVIGQVFAAGNTQKGPVTTGGSLAYNNHGHGFDLTKTHTPGVQDSFTQSAHANLFNNGKHNLDAKVFASQNKLANGFQFQRNGAGLDYSHINGHGASLTHSNIPGIGKQLGLDARANLWSSQDRNTRLDLTGNANKWTSGPFSGKTNFGAGLGLTHMFG
;
A
#
# COMPACT_ATOMS: atom_id res chain seq x y z
N MET A 1 -11.87 33.85 17.60
CA MET A 1 -10.63 33.41 16.91
C MET A 1 -10.22 32.06 17.46
N HIS A 2 -10.49 30.96 16.75
CA HIS A 2 -10.09 29.61 17.16
C HIS A 2 -8.85 29.19 16.36
N SER A 3 -7.74 28.99 17.06
CA SER A 3 -6.45 28.54 16.53
C SER A 3 -6.59 27.15 15.91
N LYS A 4 -6.44 27.06 14.58
CA LYS A 4 -6.29 25.80 13.85
C LYS A 4 -4.91 25.24 14.16
N ARG A 5 -4.81 24.38 15.17
CA ARG A 5 -3.67 23.45 15.28
C ARG A 5 -3.81 22.43 14.15
N SER A 6 -3.18 22.70 13.01
CA SER A 6 -2.85 21.65 12.04
C SER A 6 -1.85 20.72 12.70
N SER A 7 -2.32 19.63 13.30
CA SER A 7 -1.47 18.57 13.83
C SER A 7 -0.89 17.76 12.66
N SER A 8 0.20 18.28 12.10
CA SER A 8 1.07 17.60 11.15
C SER A 8 1.80 16.47 11.88
N ILE A 9 1.19 15.29 11.98
CA ILE A 9 1.92 14.10 12.43
C ILE A 9 2.66 13.56 11.20
N LEU A 10 3.93 13.92 11.08
CA LEU A 10 4.90 13.20 10.27
C LEU A 10 5.14 11.85 10.95
N ILE A 11 5.10 10.74 10.21
CA ILE A 11 5.44 9.44 10.77
C ILE A 11 6.91 9.45 11.19
N LEU A 12 7.18 9.64 12.48
CA LEU A 12 8.47 9.38 13.14
C LEU A 12 8.72 7.87 13.32
N ALA A 13 8.22 7.01 12.41
CA ALA A 13 8.49 5.57 12.42
C ALA A 13 9.76 5.21 11.63
N ILE A 14 10.68 6.16 11.46
CA ILE A 14 12.04 5.91 10.97
C ILE A 14 12.87 5.16 12.03
N VAL A 15 12.54 5.31 13.32
CA VAL A 15 13.34 4.71 14.41
C VAL A 15 13.04 3.22 14.63
N ALA A 16 11.80 2.75 14.42
CA ALA A 16 11.45 1.35 14.70
C ALA A 16 11.93 0.36 13.60
N ILE A 17 12.08 0.81 12.36
CA ILE A 17 12.59 -0.03 11.27
C ILE A 17 14.13 0.03 11.23
N GLY A 18 14.75 1.15 11.63
CA GLY A 18 16.21 1.26 11.76
C GLY A 18 16.81 0.29 12.80
N VAL A 19 16.13 0.07 13.92
CA VAL A 19 16.64 -0.79 15.00
C VAL A 19 16.69 -2.29 14.62
N CYS A 20 15.84 -2.75 13.69
CA CYS A 20 15.90 -4.15 13.22
C CYS A 20 16.98 -4.38 12.14
N VAL A 21 17.39 -3.34 11.41
CA VAL A 21 18.45 -3.44 10.39
C VAL A 21 19.85 -3.34 11.02
N GLU A 22 20.00 -2.62 12.13
CA GLU A 22 21.29 -2.49 12.85
C GLU A 22 21.62 -3.66 13.79
N ALA A 23 20.70 -4.60 14.02
CA ALA A 23 20.94 -5.78 14.87
C ALA A 23 21.65 -6.93 14.14
N MET A 24 22.05 -6.78 12.87
CA MET A 24 22.96 -7.72 12.22
C MET A 24 24.41 -7.32 12.54
N PRO A 25 25.17 -8.12 13.31
CA PRO A 25 26.55 -7.81 13.57
C PRO A 25 27.31 -7.88 12.24
N GLN A 26 27.74 -6.73 11.73
CA GLN A 26 28.78 -6.68 10.72
C GLN A 26 30.04 -7.28 11.34
N ARG A 27 30.33 -8.54 11.01
CA ARG A 27 31.62 -9.13 11.32
C ARG A 27 32.67 -8.31 10.59
N PHE A 28 33.40 -7.48 11.32
CA PHE A 28 34.58 -6.80 10.82
C PHE A 28 35.66 -7.84 10.52
N GLN A 29 35.73 -8.30 9.27
CA GLN A 29 36.95 -8.89 8.73
C GLN A 29 37.84 -7.73 8.29
N THR A 30 38.97 -7.52 8.97
CA THR A 30 40.06 -6.66 8.52
C THR A 30 40.68 -7.27 7.26
N LEU A 31 40.11 -6.93 6.10
CA LEU A 31 40.70 -7.21 4.79
C LEU A 31 41.62 -6.05 4.40
N PRO A 32 42.76 -6.30 3.72
CA PRO A 32 43.61 -5.25 3.16
C PRO A 32 42.81 -4.28 2.31
N TYR A 33 43.02 -2.97 2.51
CA TYR A 33 42.32 -1.92 1.77
C TYR A 33 42.74 -1.93 0.29
N TYR A 34 41.88 -2.45 -0.56
CA TYR A 34 41.90 -2.19 -1.99
C TYR A 34 40.91 -1.04 -2.28
N PRO A 35 41.32 0.04 -2.95
CA PRO A 35 40.37 1.06 -3.38
C PRO A 35 39.34 0.41 -4.32
N ARG A 36 38.05 0.51 -3.97
CA ARG A 36 36.98 0.01 -4.85
C ARG A 36 37.04 0.76 -6.18
N PRO A 37 36.99 0.06 -7.33
CA PRO A 37 36.67 0.71 -8.60
C PRO A 37 35.36 1.48 -8.43
N THR A 38 35.38 2.77 -8.76
CA THR A 38 34.17 3.60 -8.78
C THR A 38 33.13 2.90 -9.67
N PRO A 39 31.96 2.52 -9.15
CA PRO A 39 30.91 1.95 -9.98
C PRO A 39 30.58 2.98 -11.08
N PRO A 40 30.50 2.59 -12.36
CA PRO A 40 30.08 3.52 -13.39
C PRO A 40 28.68 4.06 -13.04
N PRO A 41 28.37 5.34 -13.35
CA PRO A 41 27.06 5.91 -13.08
C PRO A 41 25.99 5.02 -13.70
N ARG A 42 25.16 4.38 -12.86
CA ARG A 42 24.02 3.62 -13.37
C ARG A 42 23.06 4.63 -14.00
N PRO A 43 22.73 4.52 -15.30
CA PRO A 43 21.85 5.49 -15.94
C PRO A 43 20.49 5.48 -15.24
N ILE A 44 20.04 6.66 -14.81
CA ILE A 44 18.69 6.85 -14.28
C ILE A 44 17.73 6.48 -15.41
N ARG A 45 17.01 5.36 -15.26
CA ARG A 45 15.95 5.01 -16.20
C ARG A 45 14.72 5.84 -15.84
N VAL A 46 14.24 6.64 -16.78
CA VAL A 46 12.92 7.24 -16.67
C VAL A 46 11.93 6.19 -17.14
N ARG A 47 11.06 5.68 -16.26
CA ARG A 47 9.96 4.81 -16.70
C ARG A 47 8.98 5.65 -17.51
N ARG A 48 8.49 5.08 -18.61
CA ARG A 48 7.43 5.66 -19.45
C ARG A 48 6.24 6.01 -18.56
N GLN A 49 5.61 7.14 -18.85
CA GLN A 49 4.32 7.50 -18.27
C GLN A 49 3.31 6.38 -18.58
N VAL A 50 2.75 5.76 -17.54
CA VAL A 50 1.80 4.66 -17.69
C VAL A 50 0.40 5.19 -17.40
N LEU A 51 -0.46 5.13 -18.42
CA LEU A 51 -1.90 5.23 -18.26
C LEU A 51 -2.42 3.84 -17.92
N GLY A 52 -3.07 3.72 -16.76
CA GLY A 52 -3.69 2.47 -16.30
C GLY A 52 -5.16 2.68 -15.98
N GLY A 53 -5.92 1.59 -16.03
CA GLY A 53 -7.31 1.59 -15.61
C GLY A 53 -7.76 0.23 -15.14
N SER A 54 -8.82 0.21 -14.34
CA SER A 54 -9.48 -1.01 -13.87
C SER A 54 -10.98 -0.78 -13.77
N VAL A 55 -11.76 -1.82 -14.03
CA VAL A 55 -13.20 -1.86 -13.81
C VAL A 55 -13.53 -3.13 -13.05
N SER A 56 -14.29 -3.00 -11.96
CA SER A 56 -14.76 -4.14 -11.16
C SER A 56 -16.25 -4.02 -10.87
N SER A 57 -16.98 -5.12 -10.95
CA SER A 57 -18.41 -5.14 -10.59
C SER A 57 -18.57 -4.87 -9.09
N ASN A 58 -19.59 -4.07 -8.75
CA ASN A 58 -19.88 -3.73 -7.36
C ASN A 58 -21.20 -4.42 -6.93
N PRO A 59 -21.21 -5.23 -5.85
CA PRO A 59 -22.43 -5.89 -5.37
C PRO A 59 -23.56 -4.94 -4.94
N ALA A 60 -23.22 -3.70 -4.56
CA ALA A 60 -24.19 -2.65 -4.28
C ALA A 60 -24.78 -2.00 -5.55
N GLY A 61 -24.31 -2.43 -6.72
CA GLY A 61 -24.77 -2.01 -8.05
C GLY A 61 -23.73 -1.19 -8.83
N GLY A 62 -23.82 -1.28 -10.16
CA GLY A 62 -22.88 -0.65 -11.08
C GLY A 62 -21.52 -1.34 -11.14
N SER A 63 -20.51 -0.61 -11.61
CA SER A 63 -19.12 -1.03 -11.65
C SER A 63 -18.23 0.08 -11.15
N ASP A 64 -17.29 -0.26 -10.29
CA ASP A 64 -16.26 0.66 -9.84
C ASP A 64 -15.19 0.76 -10.92
N ALA A 65 -15.02 1.95 -11.48
CA ALA A 65 -14.03 2.27 -12.49
C ALA A 65 -12.94 3.16 -11.88
N ARG A 66 -11.69 2.90 -12.24
CA ARG A 66 -10.53 3.68 -11.84
C ARG A 66 -9.68 3.96 -13.07
N LEU A 67 -9.18 5.19 -13.17
CA LEU A 67 -8.20 5.64 -14.14
C LEU A 67 -7.03 6.27 -13.39
N ASN A 68 -5.81 5.97 -13.81
CA ASN A 68 -4.62 6.51 -13.19
C ASN A 68 -3.52 6.84 -14.20
N LEU A 69 -2.81 7.91 -13.92
CA LEU A 69 -1.60 8.30 -14.62
C LEU A 69 -0.43 8.24 -13.66
N SER A 70 0.64 7.52 -14.03
CA SER A 70 1.82 7.39 -13.18
C SER A 70 3.10 7.67 -13.96
N LYS A 71 4.11 8.19 -13.26
CA LYS A 71 5.45 8.42 -13.77
C LYS A 71 6.47 8.02 -12.71
N GLY A 72 7.42 7.19 -13.10
CA GLY A 72 8.51 6.73 -12.25
C GLY A 72 9.87 7.17 -12.77
N ILE A 73 10.77 7.52 -11.87
CA ILE A 73 12.19 7.78 -12.17
C ILE A 73 13.08 6.87 -11.31
N GLY A 74 14.16 6.35 -11.89
CA GLY A 74 15.13 5.53 -11.19
C GLY A 74 15.22 4.09 -11.70
N SER A 75 15.70 3.19 -10.86
CA SER A 75 15.87 1.76 -11.15
C SER A 75 14.81 0.93 -10.41
N PRO A 76 14.59 -0.35 -10.76
CA PRO A 76 13.69 -1.23 -10.01
C PRO A 76 14.00 -1.26 -8.51
N ASP A 77 15.28 -1.24 -8.15
CA ASP A 77 15.73 -1.28 -6.75
C ASP A 77 15.79 0.10 -6.10
N HIS A 78 15.74 1.19 -6.86
CA HIS A 78 15.80 2.54 -6.30
C HIS A 78 15.03 3.52 -7.17
N ASN A 79 13.80 3.82 -6.80
CA ASN A 79 12.91 4.66 -7.61
C ASN A 79 12.03 5.59 -6.78
N VAL A 80 11.55 6.62 -7.47
CA VAL A 80 10.46 7.48 -7.04
C VAL A 80 9.34 7.37 -8.06
N ILE A 81 8.11 7.15 -7.61
CA ILE A 81 6.92 7.04 -8.45
C ILE A 81 5.88 8.06 -7.98
N GLY A 82 5.46 8.93 -8.88
CA GLY A 82 4.29 9.79 -8.69
C GLY A 82 3.09 9.23 -9.46
N GLN A 83 1.91 9.32 -8.88
CA GLN A 83 0.66 8.92 -9.52
C GLN A 83 -0.45 9.94 -9.21
N VAL A 84 -1.33 10.15 -10.18
CA VAL A 84 -2.64 10.79 -9.99
C VAL A 84 -3.72 9.87 -10.51
N PHE A 85 -4.92 9.95 -9.94
CA PHE A 85 -6.01 9.06 -10.30
C PHE A 85 -7.39 9.67 -10.05
N ALA A 86 -8.37 9.08 -10.73
CA ALA A 86 -9.79 9.27 -10.47
C ALA A 86 -10.47 7.89 -10.39
N ALA A 87 -11.41 7.74 -9.46
CA ALA A 87 -12.20 6.52 -9.31
C ALA A 87 -13.65 6.86 -8.96
N GLY A 88 -14.59 6.08 -9.46
CA GLY A 88 -16.02 6.26 -9.20
C GLY A 88 -16.82 5.02 -9.60
N ASN A 89 -18.13 5.05 -9.34
CA ASN A 89 -19.03 3.97 -9.72
C ASN A 89 -19.91 4.39 -10.92
N THR A 90 -20.12 3.48 -11.87
CA THR A 90 -20.87 3.75 -13.11
C THR A 90 -22.36 3.98 -12.90
N GLN A 91 -22.95 3.52 -11.79
CA GLN A 91 -24.37 3.63 -11.53
C GLN A 91 -24.76 4.99 -10.94
N LYS A 92 -23.96 5.54 -10.02
CA LYS A 92 -24.06 6.88 -9.40
C LYS A 92 -22.98 7.03 -8.32
N GLY A 93 -22.63 8.28 -7.99
CA GLY A 93 -21.80 8.61 -6.83
C GLY A 93 -20.74 9.64 -7.14
N PRO A 94 -20.16 10.27 -6.12
CA PRO A 94 -19.09 11.24 -6.30
C PRO A 94 -17.82 10.55 -6.81
N VAL A 95 -17.10 11.24 -7.69
CA VAL A 95 -15.79 10.78 -8.18
C VAL A 95 -14.74 11.11 -7.12
N THR A 96 -14.00 10.10 -6.69
CA THR A 96 -12.83 10.24 -5.83
C THR A 96 -11.62 10.57 -6.68
N THR A 97 -10.97 11.69 -6.42
CA THR A 97 -9.69 12.04 -7.04
C THR A 97 -8.58 11.92 -6.02
N GLY A 98 -7.35 11.69 -6.50
CA GLY A 98 -6.22 11.58 -5.60
C GLY A 98 -4.89 11.58 -6.31
N GLY A 99 -3.85 11.65 -5.48
CA GLY A 99 -2.48 11.51 -5.92
C GLY A 99 -1.63 10.83 -4.87
N SER A 100 -0.57 10.17 -5.32
CA SER A 100 0.40 9.54 -4.47
C SER A 100 1.84 9.80 -4.93
N LEU A 101 2.74 9.74 -3.97
CA LEU A 101 4.18 9.79 -4.18
C LEU A 101 4.80 8.68 -3.37
N ALA A 102 5.54 7.79 -4.01
CA ALA A 102 6.21 6.66 -3.38
C ALA A 102 7.71 6.71 -3.69
N TYR A 103 8.51 6.38 -2.69
CA TYR A 103 9.94 6.14 -2.80
C TYR A 103 10.24 4.71 -2.38
N ASN A 104 11.09 4.03 -3.14
CA ASN A 104 11.55 2.69 -2.86
C ASN A 104 13.07 2.60 -3.00
N ASN A 105 13.70 1.87 -2.09
CA ASN A 105 15.11 1.56 -2.02
C ASN A 105 15.29 0.12 -1.50
N HIS A 106 15.62 -0.80 -2.39
CA HIS A 106 15.85 -2.23 -2.14
C HIS A 106 14.73 -2.91 -1.34
N GLY A 107 13.46 -2.60 -1.65
CA GLY A 107 12.31 -3.18 -0.96
C GLY A 107 11.94 -2.47 0.34
N HIS A 108 12.62 -1.37 0.67
CA HIS A 108 12.27 -0.47 1.76
C HIS A 108 11.79 0.85 1.18
N GLY A 109 10.70 1.38 1.68
CA GLY A 109 10.11 2.55 1.06
C GLY A 109 9.14 3.30 1.94
N PHE A 110 8.71 4.43 1.38
CA PHE A 110 7.75 5.33 1.99
C PHE A 110 6.79 5.83 0.92
N ASP A 111 5.52 5.95 1.26
CA ASP A 111 4.48 6.45 0.39
C ASP A 111 3.58 7.47 1.08
N LEU A 112 3.18 8.47 0.29
CA LEU A 112 2.22 9.50 0.62
C LEU A 112 1.04 9.36 -0.32
N THR A 113 -0.18 9.38 0.19
CA THR A 113 -1.39 9.38 -0.64
C THR A 113 -2.40 10.38 -0.10
N LYS A 114 -2.93 11.21 -0.99
CA LYS A 114 -4.05 12.11 -0.69
C LYS A 114 -5.24 11.77 -1.58
N THR A 115 -6.42 11.68 -0.99
CA THR A 115 -7.68 11.47 -1.71
C THR A 115 -8.72 12.50 -1.30
N HIS A 116 -9.56 12.87 -2.25
CA HIS A 116 -10.70 13.76 -2.07
C HIS A 116 -11.91 13.16 -2.78
N THR A 117 -12.98 12.93 -2.02
CA THR A 117 -14.29 12.53 -2.53
C THR A 117 -15.28 13.64 -2.16
N PRO A 118 -15.72 14.47 -3.13
CA PRO A 118 -16.61 15.59 -2.87
C PRO A 118 -17.86 15.17 -2.09
N GLY A 119 -18.16 15.87 -1.00
CA GLY A 119 -19.33 15.58 -0.16
C GLY A 119 -19.26 14.27 0.63
N VAL A 120 -18.11 13.57 0.65
CA VAL A 120 -17.95 12.31 1.39
C VAL A 120 -16.77 12.38 2.34
N GLN A 121 -15.54 12.47 1.83
CA GLN A 121 -14.34 12.32 2.65
C GLN A 121 -13.08 12.91 1.98
N ASP A 122 -12.23 13.51 2.81
CA ASP A 122 -10.82 13.76 2.54
C ASP A 122 -9.97 12.76 3.34
N SER A 123 -8.91 12.23 2.71
CA SER A 123 -7.92 11.41 3.39
C SER A 123 -6.50 11.82 3.04
N PHE A 124 -5.62 11.81 4.02
CA PHE A 124 -4.18 11.91 3.82
C PHE A 124 -3.50 10.77 4.58
N THR A 125 -2.84 9.88 3.85
CA THR A 125 -2.19 8.68 4.36
C THR A 125 -0.70 8.73 4.10
N GLN A 126 0.06 8.32 5.10
CA GLN A 126 1.49 8.16 5.08
C GLN A 126 1.78 6.71 5.45
N SER A 127 2.68 6.06 4.73
CA SER A 127 3.05 4.67 5.03
C SER A 127 4.54 4.46 4.81
N ALA A 128 5.13 3.57 5.59
CA ALA A 128 6.48 3.05 5.37
C ALA A 128 6.40 1.53 5.28
N HIS A 129 7.24 0.94 4.43
CA HIS A 129 7.32 -0.51 4.27
C HIS A 129 8.77 -0.97 4.21
N ALA A 130 8.98 -2.22 4.59
CA ALA A 130 10.28 -2.87 4.59
C ALA A 130 10.14 -4.34 4.21
N ASN A 131 10.94 -4.77 3.26
CA ASN A 131 11.10 -6.19 2.95
C ASN A 131 11.82 -6.89 4.10
N LEU A 132 11.17 -7.89 4.70
CA LEU A 132 11.73 -8.70 5.77
C LEU A 132 12.41 -9.95 5.23
N PHE A 133 11.89 -10.49 4.13
CA PHE A 133 12.42 -11.69 3.51
C PHE A 133 12.02 -11.75 2.03
N ASN A 134 12.98 -12.08 1.17
CA ASN A 134 12.73 -12.34 -0.24
C ASN A 134 13.76 -13.35 -0.77
N ASN A 135 13.27 -14.46 -1.33
CA ASN A 135 14.12 -15.47 -1.98
C ASN A 135 13.75 -15.69 -3.46
N GLY A 136 13.03 -14.73 -4.07
CA GLY A 136 12.53 -14.81 -5.45
C GLY A 136 11.27 -15.68 -5.62
N LYS A 137 10.94 -16.54 -4.65
CA LYS A 137 9.72 -17.37 -4.65
C LYS A 137 8.72 -16.92 -3.60
N HIS A 138 9.22 -16.61 -2.41
CA HIS A 138 8.49 -16.15 -1.24
C HIS A 138 8.97 -14.74 -0.91
N ASN A 139 8.02 -13.88 -0.56
CA ASN A 139 8.28 -12.50 -0.20
C ASN A 139 7.44 -12.15 1.04
N LEU A 140 8.06 -11.52 2.03
CA LEU A 140 7.42 -11.06 3.26
C LEU A 140 7.81 -9.60 3.50
N ASP A 141 6.80 -8.74 3.57
CA ASP A 141 6.96 -7.32 3.84
C ASP A 141 6.30 -6.94 5.16
N ALA A 142 6.87 -5.97 5.85
CA ALA A 142 6.23 -5.25 6.95
C ALA A 142 5.85 -3.86 6.49
N LYS A 143 4.71 -3.37 6.99
CA LYS A 143 4.19 -2.04 6.69
C LYS A 143 3.70 -1.36 7.96
N VAL A 144 3.92 -0.07 8.07
CA VAL A 144 3.29 0.81 9.07
C VAL A 144 2.63 1.98 8.36
N PHE A 145 1.52 2.46 8.89
CA PHE A 145 0.79 3.58 8.28
C PHE A 145 0.09 4.46 9.31
N ALA A 146 -0.15 5.70 8.91
CA ALA A 146 -1.01 6.65 9.61
C ALA A 146 -1.81 7.46 8.59
N SER A 147 -3.09 7.66 8.88
CA SER A 147 -4.05 8.31 8.01
C SER A 147 -4.86 9.31 8.79
N GLN A 148 -5.06 10.50 8.22
CA GLN A 148 -5.97 11.51 8.71
C GLN A 148 -7.17 11.54 7.78
N ASN A 149 -8.37 11.41 8.34
CA ASN A 149 -9.61 11.34 7.59
C ASN A 149 -10.55 12.43 8.07
N LYS A 150 -11.15 13.15 7.13
CA LYS A 150 -12.15 14.18 7.40
C LYS A 150 -13.39 13.86 6.57
N LEU A 151 -14.50 13.62 7.25
CA LEU A 151 -15.79 13.38 6.62
C LEU A 151 -16.48 14.70 6.27
N ALA A 152 -17.45 14.64 5.36
CA ALA A 152 -18.21 15.80 4.91
C ALA A 152 -18.98 16.52 6.03
N ASN A 153 -19.39 15.79 7.07
CA ASN A 153 -20.01 16.36 8.27
C ASN A 153 -19.01 17.07 9.21
N GLY A 154 -17.74 17.19 8.82
CA GLY A 154 -16.69 17.83 9.61
C GLY A 154 -16.01 16.91 10.63
N PHE A 155 -16.53 15.69 10.84
CA PHE A 155 -15.91 14.71 11.73
C PHE A 155 -14.52 14.32 11.22
N GLN A 156 -13.53 14.44 12.10
CA GLN A 156 -12.15 14.11 11.80
C GLN A 156 -11.69 12.98 12.69
N PHE A 157 -11.05 11.99 12.10
CA PHE A 157 -10.48 10.88 12.83
C PHE A 157 -9.15 10.46 12.22
N GLN A 158 -8.31 9.90 13.07
CA GLN A 158 -7.02 9.34 12.66
C GLN A 158 -7.12 7.82 12.67
N ARG A 159 -6.39 7.19 11.76
CA ARG A 159 -6.21 5.74 11.74
C ARG A 159 -4.74 5.44 11.60
N ASN A 160 -4.16 4.70 12.52
CA ASN A 160 -2.81 4.22 12.41
C ASN A 160 -2.76 2.70 12.54
N GLY A 161 -1.69 2.08 12.06
CA GLY A 161 -1.60 0.65 12.08
C GLY A 161 -0.30 0.10 11.53
N ALA A 162 -0.22 -1.21 11.57
CA ALA A 162 0.86 -1.99 11.01
C ALA A 162 0.31 -3.25 10.37
N GLY A 163 1.05 -3.81 9.42
CA GLY A 163 0.70 -5.08 8.81
C GLY A 163 1.90 -5.86 8.33
N LEU A 164 1.65 -7.14 8.10
CA LEU A 164 2.56 -8.06 7.45
C LEU A 164 1.89 -8.56 6.18
N ASP A 165 2.63 -8.54 5.10
CA ASP A 165 2.16 -8.92 3.77
C ASP A 165 3.06 -10.04 3.24
N TYR A 166 2.48 -11.22 3.00
CA TYR A 166 3.15 -12.36 2.37
C TYR A 166 2.68 -12.53 0.93
N SER A 167 3.61 -12.76 0.02
CA SER A 167 3.31 -13.12 -1.37
C SER A 167 4.22 -14.23 -1.89
N HIS A 168 3.68 -15.01 -2.81
CA HIS A 168 4.35 -16.10 -3.49
C HIS A 168 4.33 -15.87 -5.00
N ILE A 169 5.39 -16.29 -5.71
CA ILE A 169 5.54 -16.10 -7.16
C ILE A 169 4.39 -16.67 -8.00
N ASN A 170 3.68 -17.69 -7.49
CA ASN A 170 2.50 -18.25 -8.14
C ASN A 170 1.23 -17.39 -7.97
N GLY A 171 1.30 -16.24 -7.30
CA GLY A 171 0.17 -15.33 -7.12
C GLY A 171 -0.69 -15.61 -5.88
N HIS A 172 -0.23 -16.48 -4.97
CA HIS A 172 -0.83 -16.60 -3.64
C HIS A 172 -0.31 -15.51 -2.71
N GLY A 173 -1.13 -15.07 -1.78
CA GLY A 173 -0.71 -14.11 -0.77
C GLY A 173 -1.66 -14.06 0.41
N ALA A 174 -1.16 -13.52 1.51
CA ALA A 174 -1.94 -13.26 2.69
C ALA A 174 -1.43 -11.98 3.36
N SER A 175 -2.32 -11.20 3.96
CA SER A 175 -1.97 -10.02 4.73
C SER A 175 -2.64 -10.09 6.10
N LEU A 176 -1.94 -9.61 7.12
CA LEU A 176 -2.46 -9.37 8.45
C LEU A 176 -2.26 -7.90 8.77
N THR A 177 -3.32 -7.18 9.10
CA THR A 177 -3.26 -5.76 9.44
C THR A 177 -3.88 -5.50 10.81
N HIS A 178 -3.13 -4.90 11.71
CA HIS A 178 -3.64 -4.30 12.93
C HIS A 178 -3.80 -2.79 12.75
N SER A 179 -4.96 -2.25 13.08
CA SER A 179 -5.18 -0.81 13.04
C SER A 179 -5.93 -0.30 14.26
N ASN A 180 -5.66 0.95 14.62
CA ASN A 180 -6.22 1.65 15.75
C ASN A 180 -6.79 2.99 15.27
N ILE A 181 -8.00 3.28 15.73
CA ILE A 181 -8.70 4.54 15.50
C ILE A 181 -8.93 5.15 16.89
N PRO A 182 -8.12 6.15 17.29
CA PRO A 182 -8.23 6.77 18.60
C PRO A 182 -9.66 7.24 18.89
N GLY A 183 -10.20 6.87 20.05
CA GLY A 183 -11.58 7.18 20.45
C GLY A 183 -12.66 6.26 19.87
N ILE A 184 -12.33 5.39 18.90
CA ILE A 184 -13.29 4.43 18.31
C ILE A 184 -12.92 3.00 18.67
N GLY A 185 -11.67 2.59 18.49
CA GLY A 185 -11.24 1.23 18.83
C GLY A 185 -10.19 0.66 17.89
N LYS A 186 -9.93 -0.64 18.04
CA LYS A 186 -8.92 -1.39 17.30
C LYS A 186 -9.56 -2.45 16.42
N GLN A 187 -8.95 -2.69 15.27
CA GLN A 187 -9.39 -3.67 14.30
C GLN A 187 -8.22 -4.55 13.87
N LEU A 188 -8.50 -5.84 13.72
CA LEU A 188 -7.63 -6.82 13.11
C LEU A 188 -8.24 -7.23 11.76
N GLY A 189 -7.46 -7.12 10.69
CA GLY A 189 -7.86 -7.52 9.35
C GLY A 189 -6.95 -8.63 8.82
N LEU A 190 -7.55 -9.57 8.11
CA LEU A 190 -6.88 -10.64 7.40
C LEU A 190 -7.38 -10.61 5.96
N ASP A 191 -6.47 -10.54 4.99
CA ASP A 191 -6.81 -10.76 3.59
C ASP A 191 -6.01 -11.95 3.05
N ALA A 192 -6.60 -12.67 2.10
CA ALA A 192 -5.95 -13.78 1.42
C ALA A 192 -6.28 -13.75 -0.06
N ARG A 193 -5.32 -14.17 -0.88
CA ARG A 193 -5.46 -14.36 -2.32
C ARG A 193 -4.90 -15.72 -2.70
N ALA A 194 -5.64 -16.44 -3.53
CA ALA A 194 -5.14 -17.62 -4.23
C ALA A 194 -5.32 -17.42 -5.74
N ASN A 195 -4.24 -17.62 -6.48
CA ASN A 195 -4.32 -17.77 -7.93
C ASN A 195 -4.88 -19.17 -8.23
N LEU A 196 -6.04 -19.22 -8.87
CA LEU A 196 -6.69 -20.46 -9.24
C LEU A 196 -6.20 -20.97 -10.58
N TRP A 197 -5.91 -20.05 -11.50
CA TRP A 197 -5.47 -20.37 -12.85
C TRP A 197 -4.74 -19.19 -13.50
N SER A 198 -3.75 -19.49 -14.32
CA SER A 198 -3.09 -18.51 -15.17
C SER A 198 -2.93 -19.07 -16.58
N SER A 199 -3.10 -18.21 -17.58
CA SER A 199 -2.83 -18.54 -18.96
C SER A 199 -1.34 -18.85 -19.18
N GLN A 200 -1.01 -19.58 -20.25
CA GLN A 200 0.37 -19.97 -20.56
C GLN A 200 1.31 -18.77 -20.75
N ASP A 201 0.80 -17.71 -21.36
CA ASP A 201 1.47 -16.42 -21.53
C ASP A 201 1.46 -15.53 -20.27
N ARG A 202 0.81 -16.00 -19.19
CA ARG A 202 0.59 -15.30 -17.91
C ARG A 202 -0.11 -13.95 -18.03
N ASN A 203 -0.74 -13.69 -19.17
CA ASN A 203 -1.39 -12.43 -19.45
C ASN A 203 -2.80 -12.36 -18.86
N THR A 204 -3.43 -13.52 -18.65
CA THR A 204 -4.73 -13.69 -17.99
C THR A 204 -4.57 -14.53 -16.74
N ARG A 205 -5.25 -14.13 -15.66
CA ARG A 205 -5.35 -14.93 -14.44
C ARG A 205 -6.73 -14.85 -13.80
N LEU A 206 -7.07 -15.94 -13.12
CA LEU A 206 -8.26 -16.06 -12.29
C LEU A 206 -7.82 -16.22 -10.84
N ASP A 207 -8.33 -15.36 -9.97
CA ASP A 207 -7.95 -15.35 -8.56
C ASP A 207 -9.18 -15.40 -7.65
N LEU A 208 -9.03 -16.13 -6.56
CA LEU A 208 -9.92 -16.11 -5.41
C LEU A 208 -9.35 -15.16 -4.37
N THR A 209 -10.18 -14.27 -3.84
CA THR A 209 -9.84 -13.40 -2.72
C THR A 209 -10.79 -13.65 -1.55
N GLY A 210 -10.28 -13.48 -0.34
CA GLY A 210 -11.04 -13.53 0.90
C GLY A 210 -10.54 -12.46 1.86
N ASN A 211 -11.43 -11.91 2.67
CA ASN A 211 -11.09 -10.98 3.74
C ASN A 211 -11.93 -11.24 4.99
N ALA A 212 -11.34 -10.96 6.15
CA ALA A 212 -11.97 -11.06 7.46
C ALA A 212 -11.48 -9.90 8.34
N ASN A 213 -12.42 -9.08 8.81
CA ASN A 213 -12.13 -7.90 9.63
C ASN A 213 -12.87 -8.02 10.96
N LYS A 214 -12.15 -7.96 12.09
CA LYS A 214 -12.71 -8.04 13.43
C LYS A 214 -12.34 -6.82 14.27
N TRP A 215 -13.33 -6.20 14.88
CA TRP A 215 -13.13 -5.22 15.93
C TRP A 215 -12.72 -5.92 17.23
N THR A 216 -11.56 -5.56 17.75
CA THR A 216 -10.98 -6.14 18.97
C THR A 216 -11.20 -5.28 20.20
N SER A 217 -11.64 -4.03 20.02
CA SER A 217 -12.01 -3.12 21.09
C SER A 217 -12.93 -2.01 20.59
N GLY A 218 -13.47 -1.22 21.53
CA GLY A 218 -14.36 -0.10 21.24
C GLY A 218 -15.84 -0.48 21.15
N PRO A 219 -16.72 0.46 20.74
CA PRO A 219 -18.17 0.23 20.65
C PRO A 219 -18.57 -0.88 19.68
N PHE A 220 -17.68 -1.26 18.78
CA PHE A 220 -17.89 -2.32 17.80
C PHE A 220 -17.19 -3.64 18.18
N SER A 221 -16.61 -3.74 19.37
CA SER A 221 -15.86 -4.94 19.79
C SER A 221 -16.65 -6.23 19.57
N GLY A 222 -15.97 -7.25 19.03
CA GLY A 222 -16.57 -8.54 18.69
C GLY A 222 -17.22 -8.60 17.31
N LYS A 223 -17.55 -7.45 16.69
CA LYS A 223 -18.11 -7.44 15.33
C LYS A 223 -17.06 -7.92 14.32
N THR A 224 -17.47 -8.86 13.49
CA THR A 224 -16.64 -9.45 12.44
C THR A 224 -17.36 -9.33 11.11
N ASN A 225 -16.60 -8.96 10.08
CA ASN A 225 -17.06 -8.82 8.71
C ASN A 225 -16.22 -9.73 7.82
N PHE A 226 -16.86 -10.44 6.92
CA PHE A 226 -16.19 -11.31 5.95
C PHE A 226 -16.56 -10.89 4.54
N GLY A 227 -15.64 -11.10 3.62
CA GLY A 227 -15.87 -10.94 2.20
C GLY A 227 -15.08 -11.97 1.42
N ALA A 228 -15.60 -12.34 0.25
CA ALA A 228 -14.91 -13.18 -0.70
C ALA A 228 -15.21 -12.67 -2.12
N GLY A 229 -14.30 -12.94 -3.06
CA GLY A 229 -14.44 -12.51 -4.44
C GLY A 229 -13.70 -13.42 -5.41
N LEU A 230 -14.20 -13.46 -6.64
CA LEU A 230 -13.50 -14.03 -7.77
C LEU A 230 -13.15 -12.88 -8.73
N GLY A 231 -11.92 -12.85 -9.20
CA GLY A 231 -11.43 -11.80 -10.08
C GLY A 231 -10.68 -12.35 -11.29
N LEU A 232 -11.03 -11.85 -12.47
CA LEU A 232 -10.27 -12.07 -13.70
C LEU A 232 -9.42 -10.84 -13.99
N THR A 233 -8.10 -11.02 -14.12
CA THR A 233 -7.19 -9.95 -14.55
C THR A 233 -6.65 -10.28 -15.92
N HIS A 234 -6.70 -9.33 -16.84
CA HIS A 234 -6.04 -9.41 -18.14
C HIS A 234 -5.14 -8.20 -18.33
N MET A 235 -3.87 -8.42 -18.68
CA MET A 235 -2.95 -7.34 -18.99
C MET A 235 -2.93 -7.09 -20.51
N PHE A 236 -2.97 -5.83 -20.93
CA PHE A 236 -2.86 -5.47 -22.33
C PHE A 236 -1.44 -4.94 -22.58
N GLY A 237 -0.70 -5.60 -23.46
CA GLY A 237 0.69 -5.28 -23.83
C GLY A 237 0.78 -4.28 -24.98
#